data_AF-A0A2S6CQI8-F1
#
_entry.id   AF-A0A2S6CQI8-F1
#
_cell.length_a   1.000
_cell.length_b   1.000
_cell.length_c   1.000
_cell.angle_alpha   90.00
_cell.angle_beta   90.00
_cell.angle_gamma   90.00
#
_symmetry.space_group_name_H-M   'P 1'
#
loop_
_entity.id
_entity.type
_entity.pdbx_description
1 polymer ?
#
loop_
_entity_poly.entity_id
_entity_poly.type
_entity_poly.pdbx_seq_one_letter_code
_entity_poly.pdbx_strand_id
1 'polypeptide(L)'
;MKEGLYNSVIIGIFERYYQIGLDYFEFNRNELPEIAQELGIQSAKNLGDILYAFRFRKPLPKVIIDTAPIGLEWIIELNGTGNYCSKGESLGTYLRVHSSLNIPLQ
;
A
#
# COMPACT_ATOMS: atom_id res chain seq x y z
N MET A 1 0.99 15.10 -14.82
CA MET A 1 1.10 15.19 -13.35
C MET A 1 0.10 14.21 -12.74
N LYS A 2 0.48 12.94 -12.54
CA LYS A 2 -0.35 11.89 -11.91
C LYS A 2 0.30 11.28 -10.66
N GLU A 3 1.57 11.57 -10.42
CA GLU A 3 2.33 11.09 -9.25
C GLU A 3 1.78 11.63 -7.93
N GLY A 4 1.25 12.86 -7.91
CA GLY A 4 0.64 13.41 -6.70
C GLY A 4 -0.52 12.57 -6.18
N LEU A 5 -1.40 12.07 -7.06
CA LEU A 5 -2.59 11.32 -6.65
C LEU A 5 -2.25 9.97 -6.01
N TYR A 6 -1.41 9.19 -6.67
CA TYR A 6 -1.03 7.85 -6.19
C TYR A 6 -0.27 7.99 -4.87
N ASN A 7 0.64 8.96 -4.80
CA ASN A 7 1.40 9.24 -3.58
C ASN A 7 0.49 9.71 -2.45
N SER A 8 -0.42 10.67 -2.69
CA SER A 8 -1.30 11.20 -1.63
C SER A 8 -2.21 10.12 -1.06
N VAL A 9 -2.74 9.22 -1.90
CA VAL A 9 -3.61 8.15 -1.42
C VAL A 9 -2.84 7.12 -0.59
N ILE A 10 -1.67 6.66 -1.04
CA ILE A 10 -0.88 5.69 -0.27
C ILE A 10 -0.33 6.29 1.03
N ILE A 11 0.02 7.58 1.02
CA ILE A 11 0.41 8.32 2.22
C ILE A 11 -0.77 8.38 3.19
N GLY A 12 -1.98 8.71 2.73
CA GLY A 12 -3.15 8.77 3.60
C GLY A 12 -3.49 7.41 4.24
N ILE A 13 -3.35 6.31 3.50
CA ILE A 13 -3.44 4.95 4.08
C ILE A 13 -2.34 4.73 5.11
N PHE A 14 -1.09 5.09 4.78
CA PHE A 14 0.03 4.91 5.69
C PHE A 14 -0.17 5.69 6.99
N GLU A 15 -0.53 6.97 6.92
CA GLU A 15 -0.77 7.82 8.10
C GLU A 15 -1.97 7.35 8.95
N ARG A 16 -2.97 6.71 8.33
CA ARG A 16 -4.13 6.16 9.05
C ARG A 16 -3.77 4.98 9.95
N TYR A 17 -2.82 4.15 9.52
CA TYR A 17 -2.52 2.87 10.17
C TYR A 17 -1.16 2.83 10.86
N TYR A 18 -0.18 3.57 10.35
CA TYR A 18 1.17 3.57 10.87
C TYR A 18 1.24 4.24 12.24
N GLN A 19 2.01 3.61 13.12
CA GLN A 19 2.38 4.08 14.43
C GLN A 19 3.87 3.80 14.60
N ILE A 20 4.54 4.64 15.38
CA ILE A 20 5.98 4.50 15.62
C ILE A 20 6.26 3.12 16.21
N GLY A 21 7.14 2.36 15.55
CA GLY A 21 7.50 1.00 15.95
C GLY A 21 6.62 -0.12 15.39
N LEU A 22 5.64 0.18 14.51
CA LEU A 22 4.93 -0.85 13.76
C LEU A 22 5.78 -1.40 12.62
N ASP A 23 5.93 -2.72 12.58
CA ASP A 23 6.61 -3.44 11.49
C ASP A 23 5.64 -3.83 10.36
N TYR A 24 4.34 -3.86 10.60
CA TYR A 24 3.35 -4.09 9.54
C TYR A 24 1.97 -3.59 9.94
N PHE A 25 1.12 -3.33 8.95
CA PHE A 25 -0.30 -3.09 9.14
C PHE A 25 -1.09 -3.55 7.92
N GLU A 26 -2.35 -3.93 8.17
CA GLU A 26 -3.28 -4.37 7.15
C GLU A 26 -4.31 -3.27 6.86
N PHE A 27 -4.68 -3.14 5.59
CA PHE A 27 -5.71 -2.21 5.14
C PHE A 27 -6.52 -2.84 4.00
N ASN A 28 -7.75 -2.37 3.82
CA ASN A 28 -8.60 -2.83 2.73
C ASN A 28 -8.36 -1.99 1.48
N ARG A 29 -8.27 -2.64 0.31
CA ARG A 29 -8.19 -1.93 -0.98
C ARG A 29 -9.36 -0.96 -1.21
N ASN A 30 -10.51 -1.24 -0.59
CA ASN A 30 -11.71 -0.40 -0.69
C ASN A 30 -11.56 0.92 0.08
N GLU A 31 -10.54 1.08 0.91
CA GLU A 31 -10.24 2.34 1.58
C GLU A 31 -9.49 3.34 0.68
N LEU A 32 -8.86 2.86 -0.40
CA LEU A 32 -8.20 3.75 -1.37
C LEU A 32 -9.16 4.82 -1.94
N PRO A 33 -10.39 4.49 -2.39
CA PRO A 33 -11.37 5.51 -2.77
C PRO A 33 -11.87 6.37 -1.63
N GLU A 34 -11.94 5.85 -0.40
CA GLU A 34 -12.33 6.64 0.77
C GLU A 34 -11.30 7.74 1.05
N ILE A 35 -10.03 7.37 1.14
CA ILE A 35 -8.91 8.31 1.30
C ILE A 35 -8.87 9.31 0.14
N ALA A 36 -9.04 8.84 -1.10
CA ALA A 36 -9.07 9.74 -2.25
C ALA A 36 -10.22 10.77 -2.15
N GLN A 37 -11.40 10.34 -1.70
CA GLN A 37 -12.54 11.23 -1.50
C GLN A 37 -12.28 12.23 -0.36
N GLU A 38 -11.70 11.80 0.75
CA GLU A 38 -11.29 12.68 1.87
C GLU A 38 -10.28 13.74 1.42
N LEU A 39 -9.39 13.38 0.51
CA LEU A 39 -8.44 14.30 -0.13
C LEU A 39 -9.06 15.18 -1.24
N GLY A 40 -10.37 15.07 -1.50
CA GLY A 40 -11.09 15.84 -2.53
C GLY A 40 -10.85 15.36 -3.96
N ILE A 41 -10.35 14.14 -4.15
CA ILE A 41 -9.97 13.57 -5.45
C ILE A 41 -11.19 12.84 -6.06
N GLN A 42 -12.00 13.57 -6.82
CA GLN A 42 -13.29 13.07 -7.32
C GLN A 42 -13.22 12.09 -8.51
N SER A 43 -12.05 11.84 -9.12
CA SER A 43 -12.00 11.15 -10.42
C SER A 43 -10.73 10.34 -10.67
N ALA A 44 -10.48 9.34 -9.82
CA ALA A 44 -9.53 8.28 -10.14
C ALA A 44 -10.28 7.00 -10.50
N LYS A 45 -10.61 6.85 -11.79
CA LYS A 45 -11.21 5.61 -12.34
C LYS A 45 -10.35 4.35 -12.10
N ASN A 46 -9.09 4.49 -11.69
CA ASN A 46 -8.13 3.40 -11.54
C ASN A 46 -7.39 3.41 -10.18
N LEU A 47 -8.04 3.76 -9.06
CA LEU A 47 -7.38 3.71 -7.74
C LEU A 47 -6.83 2.32 -7.38
N GLY A 48 -7.45 1.25 -7.90
CA GLY A 48 -6.94 -0.12 -7.74
C GLY A 48 -5.55 -0.36 -8.35
N ASP A 49 -5.09 0.49 -9.29
CA ASP A 49 -3.76 0.40 -9.91
C ASP A 49 -2.66 0.94 -8.99
N ILE A 50 -3.00 1.71 -7.95
CA ILE A 50 -2.04 2.31 -7.02
C ILE A 50 -1.16 1.24 -6.37
N LEU A 51 -1.78 0.17 -5.87
CA LEU A 51 -1.07 -0.92 -5.20
C LEU A 51 -0.13 -1.66 -6.17
N TYR A 52 -0.60 -1.91 -7.39
CA TYR A 52 0.20 -2.56 -8.41
C TYR A 52 1.38 -1.67 -8.87
N ALA A 53 1.14 -0.37 -9.02
CA ALA A 53 2.16 0.60 -9.39
C ALA A 53 3.29 0.65 -8.36
N PHE A 54 2.98 0.71 -7.06
CA PHE A 54 4.01 0.75 -6.01
C PHE A 54 4.67 -0.61 -5.75
N ARG A 55 3.98 -1.72 -6.02
CA ARG A 55 4.57 -3.05 -5.86
C ARG A 55 5.62 -3.36 -6.93
N PHE A 56 5.41 -2.94 -8.18
CA PHE A 56 6.22 -3.41 -9.31
C PHE A 56 6.86 -2.31 -10.16
N ARG A 57 6.31 -1.08 -10.15
CA ARG A 57 6.68 -0.05 -11.13
C ARG A 57 7.34 1.17 -10.51
N LYS A 58 7.10 1.46 -9.24
CA LYS A 58 7.53 2.68 -8.58
C LYS A 58 7.87 2.43 -7.11
N PRO A 59 8.89 3.08 -6.56
CA PRO A 59 9.11 3.07 -5.13
C PRO A 59 7.98 3.81 -4.39
N LEU A 60 7.80 3.47 -3.11
CA LEU A 60 6.91 4.21 -2.23
C LEU A 60 7.39 5.67 -2.06
N PRO A 61 6.50 6.60 -1.69
CA PRO A 61 6.87 7.96 -1.35
C PRO A 61 7.97 8.02 -0.28
N LYS A 62 8.89 8.99 -0.41
CA LYS A 62 10.02 9.15 0.54
C LYS A 62 9.57 9.25 1.99
N VAL A 63 8.45 9.91 2.27
CA VAL A 63 7.88 10.03 3.62
C VAL A 63 7.54 8.67 4.25
N ILE A 64 7.18 7.66 3.45
CA ILE A 64 6.97 6.30 3.93
C ILE A 64 8.31 5.59 4.08
N ILE A 65 9.17 5.67 3.05
CA ILE A 65 10.49 5.00 3.07
C ILE A 65 11.34 5.44 4.27
N ASP A 66 11.31 6.74 4.62
CA ASP A 66 12.11 7.31 5.72
C ASP A 66 11.67 6.80 7.11
N THR A 67 10.45 6.28 7.23
CA THR A 67 9.95 5.66 8.48
C THR A 67 10.43 4.23 8.68
N ALA A 68 10.98 3.59 7.65
CA ALA A 68 11.51 2.24 7.77
C ALA A 68 12.81 2.26 8.62
N PRO A 69 12.99 1.29 9.53
CA PRO A 69 14.25 1.14 10.25
C PRO A 69 15.44 0.90 9.31
N ILE A 70 16.64 1.22 9.79
CA ILE A 70 17.88 1.00 9.02
C ILE A 70 17.99 -0.47 8.60
N GLY A 71 18.16 -0.71 7.29
CA GLY A 71 18.27 -2.04 6.72
C GLY A 71 16.93 -2.71 6.40
N LEU A 72 15.81 -2.02 6.60
CA LEU A 72 14.48 -2.48 6.25
C LEU A 72 13.83 -1.55 5.20
N GLU A 73 12.85 -2.08 4.47
CA GLU A 73 12.06 -1.34 3.50
C GLU A 73 10.59 -1.72 3.58
N TRP A 74 9.71 -0.76 3.32
CA TRP A 74 8.28 -1.02 3.21
C TRP A 74 7.94 -1.69 1.88
N ILE A 75 7.25 -2.82 1.94
CA ILE A 75 6.73 -3.55 0.79
C ILE A 75 5.21 -3.66 0.86
N ILE A 76 4.55 -3.62 -0.30
CA ILE A 76 3.11 -3.88 -0.43
C ILE A 76 2.90 -5.34 -0.78
N GLU A 77 2.30 -6.07 0.14
CA GLU A 77 1.91 -7.45 -0.05
C GLU A 77 0.41 -7.56 -0.33
N LEU A 78 0.08 -8.02 -1.54
CA LEU A 78 -1.29 -8.36 -1.92
C LEU A 78 -1.55 -9.79 -1.42
N ASN A 79 -2.52 -9.99 -0.54
CA ASN A 79 -2.91 -11.34 -0.15
C ASN A 79 -3.67 -11.99 -1.32
N GLY A 80 -2.92 -12.67 -2.18
CA GLY A 80 -3.44 -13.30 -3.39
C GLY A 80 -3.93 -14.71 -3.11
N THR A 81 -5.23 -14.91 -2.98
CA THR A 81 -5.84 -16.19 -3.35
C THR A 81 -6.53 -16.01 -4.69
N GLY A 82 -5.77 -16.24 -5.75
CA GLY A 82 -6.35 -16.72 -7.00
C GLY A 82 -6.87 -18.13 -6.78
N ASN A 83 -8.03 -18.28 -6.12
CA ASN A 83 -8.86 -19.47 -6.19
C ASN A 83 -10.27 -19.14 -5.66
N TYR A 84 -11.27 -19.51 -6.46
CA TYR A 84 -12.68 -19.54 -6.12
C TYR A 84 -12.90 -20.19 -4.74
N CYS A 85 -13.24 -19.42 -3.72
CA CYS A 85 -13.88 -19.95 -2.51
C CYS A 85 -14.95 -18.98 -2.01
N SER A 86 -16.21 -19.38 -2.22
CA SER A 86 -17.39 -18.76 -1.63
C SER A 86 -17.39 -18.90 -0.10
N LYS A 87 -16.83 -17.93 0.63
CA LYS A 87 -17.34 -17.44 1.93
C LYS A 87 -16.44 -16.31 2.47
N GLY A 88 -16.97 -15.09 2.51
CA GLY A 88 -16.93 -14.20 3.67
C GLY A 88 -15.62 -13.86 4.41
N GLU A 89 -14.42 -14.01 3.86
CA GLU A 89 -13.19 -13.52 4.51
C GLU A 89 -12.59 -12.36 3.71
N SER A 90 -12.41 -11.23 4.37
CA SER A 90 -11.93 -9.98 3.77
C SER A 90 -10.52 -10.16 3.18
N LEU A 91 -10.41 -9.97 1.88
CA LEU A 91 -9.15 -9.92 1.12
C LEU A 91 -8.29 -8.73 1.61
N GLY A 92 -7.43 -8.94 2.59
CA GLY A 92 -6.53 -7.91 3.13
C GLY A 92 -5.37 -7.58 2.18
N THR A 93 -5.03 -6.31 2.04
CA THR A 93 -3.70 -5.87 1.55
C THR A 93 -2.92 -5.40 2.76
N TYR A 94 -1.60 -5.60 2.78
CA TYR A 94 -0.81 -5.10 3.91
C TYR A 94 0.48 -4.44 3.45
N LEU A 95 0.92 -3.48 4.27
CA LEU A 95 2.20 -2.82 4.18
C LEU A 95 3.06 -3.39 5.32
N ARG A 96 4.24 -3.88 4.97
CA ARG A 96 5.16 -4.50 5.92
C ARG A 96 6.58 -4.01 5.70
N VAL A 97 7.33 -3.78 6.78
CA VAL A 97 8.78 -3.63 6.69
C VAL A 97 9.41 -5.01 6.52
N HIS A 98 10.19 -5.16 5.46
CA HIS A 98 10.96 -6.36 5.18
C HIS A 98 12.45 -6.02 5.20
N SER A 99 13.30 -6.99 5.52
CA SER A 99 14.75 -6.79 5.45
C SER A 99 15.17 -6.55 4.01
N SER A 100 15.91 -5.47 3.74
CA SER A 100 16.42 -5.14 2.41
C SER A 100 17.46 -6.14 1.87
N LEU A 101 17.64 -7.28 2.54
CA LEU A 101 18.41 -8.42 2.06
C LEU A 101 17.63 -9.18 0.96
N ASN A 102 17.58 -8.55 -0.22
CA ASN A 102 17.57 -9.17 -1.55
C ASN A 102 16.83 -10.53 -1.64
N ILE A 103 15.50 -10.49 -1.64
CA ILE A 103 14.70 -11.62 -2.11
C ILE A 103 14.37 -11.36 -3.59
N PRO A 104 14.98 -12.09 -4.55
CA PRO A 104 14.53 -12.02 -5.93
C PRO A 104 13.07 -12.50 -5.98
N LEU A 105 12.19 -11.65 -6.54
CA LEU A 105 10.83 -12.04 -6.92
C LEU A 105 10.93 -13.31 -7.78
N GLN A 106 10.47 -14.45 -7.24
CA GLN A 106 10.29 -15.71 -7.97
C GLN A 106 9.10 -15.60 -8.93
#